data_AF-A0A2E5JNC4-F1
#
_entry.id   AF-A0A2E5JNC4-F1
#
_cell.length_a   1.000
_cell.length_b   1.000
_cell.length_c   1.000
_cell.angle_alpha   90.00
_cell.angle_beta   90.00
_cell.angle_gamma   90.00
#
_symmetry.space_group_name_H-M   'P 1'
#
loop_
_entity.id
_entity.type
_entity.pdbx_description
1 polymer ?
#
loop_
_entity_poly.entity_id
_entity_poly.type
_entity_poly.pdbx_seq_one_letter_code
_entity_poly.pdbx_strand_id
1 'polypeptide(L)'
;MNRSNREQHFIKSFNYLQKILKNSGPIITASYGMIGGIIFFMFAGYFLDEWLDTAPWFLIAGLLLGIGSGLYEVAKIMWRS
;
A
#
# COMPACT_ATOMS: atom_id res chain seq x y z
N MET A 1 -4.80 -34.46 29.57
CA MET A 1 -4.13 -33.35 28.84
C MET A 1 -3.44 -32.42 29.84
N ASN A 2 -2.11 -32.30 29.79
CA ASN A 2 -1.32 -31.49 30.73
C ASN A 2 -1.39 -29.98 30.37
N ARG A 3 -1.61 -29.07 31.35
CA ARG A 3 -1.78 -27.63 31.10
C ARG A 3 -0.51 -26.96 30.55
N SER A 4 0.68 -27.43 30.94
CA SER A 4 1.95 -26.86 30.47
C SER A 4 2.16 -27.00 28.94
N ASN A 5 1.64 -28.07 28.34
CA ASN A 5 1.74 -28.29 26.89
C ASN A 5 0.90 -27.28 26.09
N ARG A 6 -0.23 -26.79 26.63
CA ARG A 6 -1.04 -25.79 25.91
C ARG A 6 -0.39 -24.42 25.89
N GLU A 7 0.26 -24.02 26.99
CA GLU A 7 0.97 -22.74 27.07
C GLU A 7 2.19 -22.72 26.16
N GLN A 8 2.95 -23.82 26.10
CA GLN A 8 4.08 -23.98 25.18
C GLN A 8 3.69 -23.78 23.71
N HIS A 9 2.59 -24.42 23.28
CA HIS A 9 2.09 -24.29 21.91
C HIS A 9 1.57 -22.87 21.64
N PHE A 10 0.90 -22.26 22.62
CA PHE A 10 0.41 -20.88 22.52
C PHE A 10 1.54 -19.87 22.37
N ILE A 11 2.57 -19.94 23.22
CA ILE A 11 3.74 -19.06 23.17
C ILE A 11 4.52 -19.24 21.86
N LYS A 12 4.63 -20.47 21.35
CA LYS A 12 5.22 -20.70 20.01
C LYS A 12 4.40 -20.03 18.92
N SER A 13 3.08 -20.18 18.91
CA SER A 13 2.21 -19.52 17.93
C SER A 13 2.32 -17.99 17.98
N PHE A 14 2.42 -17.40 19.17
CA PHE A 14 2.67 -15.95 19.31
C PHE A 14 4.02 -15.52 18.75
N ASN A 15 5.09 -16.26 19.02
CA ASN A 15 6.40 -15.99 18.43
C ASN A 15 6.39 -16.12 16.90
N TYR A 16 5.65 -17.08 16.35
CA TYR A 16 5.44 -17.20 14.90
C TYR A 16 4.67 -15.99 14.33
N LEU A 17 3.59 -15.57 14.97
CA LEU A 17 2.85 -14.36 14.56
C LEU A 17 3.73 -13.11 14.61
N GLN A 18 4.53 -12.94 15.66
CA GLN A 18 5.48 -11.83 15.77
C GLN A 18 6.56 -11.89 14.70
N LYS A 19 7.05 -13.09 14.37
CA LYS A 19 8.03 -13.26 13.28
C LYS A 19 7.42 -12.90 11.93
N ILE A 20 6.17 -13.28 11.69
CA ILE A 20 5.42 -12.89 10.49
C ILE A 20 5.22 -11.37 10.48
N LEU A 21 4.68 -10.77 11.54
CA LEU A 21 4.49 -9.32 11.68
C LEU A 21 5.78 -8.51 11.49
N LYS A 22 6.90 -8.99 12.04
CA LYS A 22 8.22 -8.37 11.89
C LYS A 22 8.75 -8.47 10.46
N ASN A 23 8.52 -9.60 9.79
CA ASN A 23 8.84 -9.76 8.36
C ASN A 23 7.84 -9.06 7.43
N SER A 24 6.62 -8.77 7.90
CA SER A 24 5.57 -8.05 7.20
C SER A 24 5.66 -6.53 7.38
N GLY A 25 6.47 -6.06 8.35
CA GLY A 25 6.74 -4.64 8.60
C GLY A 25 7.08 -3.84 7.33
N PRO A 26 7.98 -4.33 6.44
CA PRO A 26 8.30 -3.68 5.18
C PRO A 26 7.13 -3.58 4.18
N ILE A 27 6.20 -4.54 4.20
CA ILE A 27 5.06 -4.60 3.26
C ILE A 27 3.96 -3.63 3.71
N ILE A 28 3.76 -3.50 5.01
CA ILE A 28 2.78 -2.59 5.61
C ILE A 28 3.19 -1.13 5.37
N THR A 29 4.48 -0.78 5.51
CA THR A 29 4.97 0.58 5.20
C THR A 29 4.86 0.92 3.72
N ALA A 30 5.11 -0.01 2.81
CA ALA A 30 4.91 0.19 1.37
C ALA A 30 3.43 0.47 1.03
N SER A 31 2.49 -0.19 1.74
CA SER A 31 1.05 -0.01 1.53
C SER A 31 0.57 1.40 1.89
N TYR A 32 1.06 1.98 2.99
CA TYR A 32 0.70 3.36 3.38
C TYR A 32 1.22 4.40 2.38
N GLY A 33 2.41 4.18 1.80
CA GLY A 33 2.93 5.05 0.75
C GLY A 33 2.05 5.06 -0.50
N MET A 34 1.54 3.89 -0.90
CA MET A 34 0.67 3.73 -2.06
C MET A 34 -0.69 4.43 -1.86
N ILE A 35 -1.31 4.25 -0.69
CA ILE A 35 -2.56 4.93 -0.34
C ILE A 35 -2.37 6.46 -0.31
N GLY A 36 -1.27 6.93 0.28
CA GLY A 36 -0.92 8.34 0.31
C GLY A 36 -0.73 8.94 -1.10
N GLY A 37 -0.09 8.20 -2.00
CA GLY A 37 0.10 8.59 -3.40
C GLY A 37 -1.23 8.73 -4.15
N ILE A 38 -2.13 7.75 -4.01
CA ILE A 38 -3.45 7.78 -4.66
C ILE A 38 -4.26 9.00 -4.19
N ILE A 39 -4.30 9.24 -2.88
CA ILE A 39 -5.01 10.39 -2.31
C ILE A 39 -4.38 11.69 -2.80
N PHE A 40 -3.04 11.78 -2.83
CA PHE A 40 -2.34 12.97 -3.29
C PHE A 40 -2.64 13.29 -4.76
N PHE A 41 -2.56 12.31 -5.65
CA PHE A 41 -2.87 12.50 -7.07
C PHE A 41 -4.35 12.79 -7.32
N MET A 42 -5.26 12.18 -6.54
CA MET A 42 -6.70 12.46 -6.60
C MET A 42 -7.01 13.91 -6.20
N PHE A 43 -6.40 14.38 -5.11
CA PHE A 43 -6.60 15.75 -4.62
C PHE A 43 -5.98 16.79 -5.55
N ALA A 44 -4.77 16.52 -6.06
CA ALA A 44 -4.09 17.38 -7.01
C ALA A 44 -4.86 17.49 -8.35
N GLY A 45 -5.40 16.38 -8.87
CA GLY A 45 -6.19 16.38 -10.10
C GLY A 45 -7.52 17.13 -9.95
N TYR A 46 -8.20 16.97 -8.81
CA TYR A 46 -9.44 17.68 -8.50
C TYR A 46 -9.22 19.20 -8.40
N PHE A 47 -8.17 19.63 -7.68
CA PHE A 47 -7.86 21.06 -7.52
C PHE A 47 -7.45 21.72 -8.84
N LEU A 48 -6.74 21.02 -9.73
CA LEU A 48 -6.40 21.54 -11.05
C LEU A 48 -7.63 21.72 -11.95
N ASP A 49 -8.56 20.76 -11.96
CA ASP A 49 -9.80 20.89 -12.76
C ASP A 49 -10.67 22.05 -12.27
N GLU A 50 -10.75 22.27 -10.95
CA GLU A 50 -11.52 23.37 -10.34
C GLU A 50 -10.88 24.74 -10.59
N TRP A 51 -9.55 24.82 -10.69
CA TRP A 51 -8.82 26.08 -10.95
C TRP A 51 -8.81 26.49 -12.43
N LEU A 52 -8.96 25.53 -13.35
CA LEU A 52 -9.00 25.75 -14.79
C LEU A 52 -10.42 25.82 -15.36
N ASP A 53 -11.45 25.59 -14.54
CA ASP A 53 -12.88 25.58 -14.92
C ASP A 53 -13.18 24.63 -16.11
N THR A 54 -12.36 23.60 -16.26
CA THR A 54 -12.42 22.62 -17.35
C THR A 54 -13.27 21.42 -16.92
N ALA A 55 -14.06 20.86 -17.86
CA ALA A 55 -14.71 19.55 -17.67
C ALA A 55 -13.66 18.50 -17.24
N PRO A 56 -14.01 17.39 -16.56
CA PRO A 56 -13.14 16.59 -15.67
C PRO A 56 -12.03 15.80 -16.39
N TRP A 57 -11.23 16.49 -17.20
CA TRP A 57 -10.20 15.97 -18.08
C TRP A 57 -8.88 15.83 -17.34
N PHE A 58 -8.53 16.73 -16.40
CA PHE A 58 -7.34 16.52 -15.56
C PHE A 58 -7.57 15.45 -14.51
N LEU A 59 -8.81 15.24 -14.04
CA LEU A 59 -9.15 14.12 -13.18
C LEU A 59 -8.97 12.79 -13.92
N ILE A 60 -9.43 12.70 -15.17
CA ILE A 60 -9.22 11.51 -16.02
C ILE A 60 -7.73 11.30 -16.35
N ALA A 61 -7.00 12.36 -16.71
CA ALA A 61 -5.57 12.30 -16.98
C ALA A 61 -4.76 11.94 -15.72
N GLY A 62 -5.11 12.50 -14.56
CA GLY A 62 -4.52 12.19 -13.26
C GLY A 62 -4.83 10.77 -12.80
N LEU A 63 -6.02 10.25 -13.10
CA LEU A 63 -6.38 8.86 -12.87
C LEU A 63 -5.55 7.91 -13.75
N LEU A 64 -5.43 8.22 -15.04
CA LEU A 64 -4.59 7.48 -16.00
C LEU A 64 -3.12 7.49 -15.60
N LEU A 65 -2.60 8.64 -15.17
CA LEU A 65 -1.22 8.78 -14.69
C LEU A 65 -1.02 8.06 -13.35
N GLY A 66 -2.00 8.11 -12.43
CA GLY A 66 -1.93 7.39 -11.16
C GLY A 66 -1.91 5.87 -11.36
N ILE A 67 -2.77 5.35 -12.23
CA ILE A 67 -2.78 3.93 -12.61
C ILE A 67 -1.47 3.54 -13.31
N GLY A 68 -1.02 4.35 -14.28
CA GLY A 68 0.23 4.11 -15.00
C GLY A 68 1.47 4.15 -14.10
N SER A 69 1.53 5.10 -13.17
CA SER A 69 2.59 5.25 -12.17
C SER A 69 2.63 4.05 -11.22
N GLY A 70 1.48 3.63 -10.69
CA GLY A 70 1.39 2.46 -9.80
C GLY A 70 1.81 1.16 -10.50
N LEU A 71 1.41 0.97 -11.75
CA LEU A 71 1.86 -0.17 -12.56
C LEU A 71 3.37 -0.08 -12.87
N TYR A 72 3.89 1.11 -13.12
CA TYR A 72 5.32 1.33 -13.38
C TYR A 72 6.17 1.03 -12.14
N GLU A 73 5.71 1.38 -10.95
CA GLU A 73 6.43 1.11 -9.70
C GLU A 73 6.52 -0.41 -9.43
N VAL A 74 5.42 -1.14 -9.65
CA VAL A 74 5.40 -2.61 -9.58
C VAL A 74 6.32 -3.24 -10.63
N ALA A 75 6.25 -2.78 -11.88
CA ALA A 75 7.10 -3.27 -12.97
C ALA A 75 8.59 -2.99 -12.71
N LYS A 76 8.92 -1.83 -12.14
CA LYS A 76 10.29 -1.44 -11.80
C LYS A 76 10.88 -2.27 -10.67
N ILE A 77 10.06 -2.63 -9.68
CA ILE A 77 10.44 -3.55 -8.60
C ILE A 77 10.70 -4.94 -9.15
N MET A 78 9.85 -5.43 -10.07
CA MET A 78 10.02 -6.72 -10.73
C MET A 78 11.26 -6.78 -11.63
N TRP A 79 11.53 -5.74 -12.43
CA TRP A 79 12.68 -5.72 -13.34
C TRP A 79 14.03 -5.57 -12.63
N ARG A 80 14.00 -5.24 -11.34
CA ARG A 80 15.20 -5.09 -10.51
C ARG A 80 15.49 -6.33 -9.64
N SER A 81 14.68 -7.39 -9.76
CA SER A 81 14.97 -8.74 -9.25
C SER A 81 15.65 -9.62 -10.29
#